data_AF-Q2I6M9-F1
#
_entry.id   AF-Q2I6M9-F1
#
_cell.length_a   1.000
_cell.length_b   1.000
_cell.length_c   1.000
_cell.angle_alpha   90.00
_cell.angle_beta   90.00
_cell.angle_gamma   90.00
#
_symmetry.space_group_name_H-M   'P 1'
#
loop_
_entity.id
_entity.type
_entity.pdbx_description
1 polymer ?
#
loop_
_entity_poly.entity_id
_entity_poly.type
_entity_poly.pdbx_seq_one_letter_code
_entity_poly.pdbx_strand_id
1 'polypeptide(L)'
;MGHKAPGVGKKRVRRNLLWAELMSRVFGINVLTCPECSGQCRVIACIDEPAVIRKILRHLGLPTQGATLHPARGPPDRQLDFVDVV
;
A
#
# COMPACT_ATOMS: atom_id res chain seq x y z
N MET A 1 -18.86 -50.07 5.70
CA MET A 1 -17.78 -49.11 6.04
C MET A 1 -17.80 -47.99 4.99
N GLY A 2 -18.27 -46.80 5.35
CA GLY A 2 -18.39 -45.67 4.42
C GLY A 2 -17.10 -44.87 4.36
N HIS A 3 -16.49 -44.76 3.18
CA HIS A 3 -15.33 -43.93 2.97
C HIS A 3 -15.77 -42.47 2.74
N LYS A 4 -15.45 -41.61 3.70
CA LYS A 4 -15.67 -40.16 3.63
C LYS A 4 -14.75 -39.56 2.58
N ALA A 5 -15.32 -39.02 1.50
CA ALA A 5 -14.57 -38.31 0.49
C ALA A 5 -13.88 -37.07 1.08
N PRO A 6 -12.66 -36.71 0.63
CA PRO A 6 -11.95 -35.54 1.13
C PRO A 6 -12.66 -34.26 0.66
N GLY A 7 -12.94 -33.37 1.60
CA GLY A 7 -13.51 -32.06 1.32
C GLY A 7 -12.50 -31.19 0.57
N VAL A 8 -12.85 -30.78 -0.64
CA VAL A 8 -12.05 -29.83 -1.44
C VAL A 8 -12.09 -28.46 -0.75
N GLY A 9 -10.96 -28.06 -0.16
CA GLY A 9 -10.80 -26.73 0.39
C GLY A 9 -10.93 -25.65 -0.68
N LYS A 10 -11.83 -24.68 -0.48
CA LYS A 10 -11.95 -23.51 -1.38
C LYS A 10 -10.63 -22.74 -1.40
N LYS A 11 -9.95 -22.69 -2.55
CA LYS A 11 -8.77 -21.85 -2.73
C LYS A 11 -9.17 -20.38 -2.56
N ARG A 12 -8.53 -19.67 -1.63
CA ARG A 12 -8.73 -18.22 -1.45
C ARG A 12 -8.16 -17.52 -2.69
N VAL A 13 -9.04 -17.08 -3.59
CA VAL A 13 -8.65 -16.23 -4.72
C VAL A 13 -8.18 -14.90 -4.14
N ARG A 14 -6.90 -14.56 -4.32
CA ARG A 14 -6.42 -13.23 -3.98
C ARG A 14 -7.13 -12.26 -4.92
N ARG A 15 -8.02 -11.42 -4.39
CA ARG A 15 -8.53 -10.27 -5.14
C ARG A 15 -7.34 -9.34 -5.35
N ASN A 16 -6.92 -9.19 -6.61
CA ASN A 16 -6.00 -8.13 -6.99
C ASN A 16 -6.75 -6.82 -6.71
N LEU A 17 -6.47 -6.21 -5.56
CA LEU A 17 -7.01 -4.90 -5.23
C LEU A 17 -6.45 -3.93 -6.27
N LEU A 18 -7.33 -3.15 -6.91
CA LEU A 18 -6.91 -2.08 -7.82
C LEU A 18 -5.99 -1.14 -7.03
N TRP A 19 -4.89 -0.69 -7.62
CA TRP A 19 -3.87 0.14 -6.96
C TRP A 19 -4.47 1.27 -6.09
N ALA A 20 -5.50 1.96 -6.59
CA ALA A 20 -6.22 3.00 -5.86
C ALA A 20 -6.86 2.51 -4.54
N GLU A 21 -7.39 1.29 -4.51
CA GLU A 21 -7.97 0.70 -3.29
C GLU A 21 -6.90 0.41 -2.24
N LEU A 22 -5.70 0.00 -2.67
CA LEU A 22 -4.55 -0.14 -1.76
C LEU A 22 -4.12 1.20 -1.19
N MET A 23 -4.08 2.25 -2.01
CA MET A 23 -3.76 3.60 -1.55
C MET A 23 -4.76 4.08 -0.48
N SER A 24 -6.06 3.85 -0.69
CA SER A 24 -7.10 4.17 0.30
C SER A 24 -6.93 3.39 1.60
N ARG A 25 -6.58 2.10 1.53
CA ARG A 25 -6.44 1.26 2.72
C ARG A 25 -5.19 1.56 3.55
N VAL A 26 -4.04 1.79 2.90
CA VAL A 26 -2.75 1.95 3.57
C VAL A 26 -2.53 3.38 4.01
N PHE A 27 -2.89 4.36 3.17
CA PHE A 27 -2.60 5.77 3.40
C PHE A 27 -3.85 6.59 3.73
N GLY A 28 -5.06 6.01 3.66
CA GLY A 28 -6.31 6.75 3.88
C GLY A 28 -6.68 7.72 2.76
N ILE A 29 -6.02 7.65 1.60
CA ILE A 29 -6.24 8.59 0.47
C ILE A 29 -6.92 7.91 -0.71
N ASN A 30 -7.98 8.54 -1.24
CA ASN A 30 -8.59 8.12 -2.51
C ASN A 30 -8.01 8.91 -3.68
N VAL A 31 -7.05 8.31 -4.38
CA VAL A 31 -6.35 8.90 -5.53
C VAL A 31 -7.25 9.14 -6.76
N LEU A 32 -8.51 8.69 -6.74
CA LEU A 32 -9.50 8.90 -7.81
C LEU A 32 -10.52 10.00 -7.45
N THR A 33 -10.28 10.78 -6.40
CA THR A 33 -11.11 11.91 -6.01
C THR A 33 -10.25 13.18 -6.01
N CYS A 34 -10.73 14.24 -6.66
CA CYS A 34 -10.05 15.53 -6.66
C CYS A 34 -10.11 16.16 -5.25
N PRO A 35 -8.98 16.59 -4.65
CA PRO A 35 -8.98 17.21 -3.33
C PRO A 35 -9.66 18.58 -3.32
N GLU A 36 -9.68 19.31 -4.44
CA GLU A 36 -10.22 20.67 -4.52
C GLU A 36 -11.74 20.68 -4.76
N CYS A 37 -12.23 19.83 -5.67
CA CYS A 37 -13.63 19.85 -6.12
C CYS A 37 -14.41 18.56 -5.84
N SER A 38 -13.78 17.54 -5.26
CA SER A 38 -14.39 16.23 -4.98
C SER A 38 -14.91 15.46 -6.22
N GLY A 39 -14.59 15.93 -7.43
CA GLY A 39 -14.92 15.24 -8.68
C GLY A 39 -14.16 13.92 -8.86
N GLN A 40 -14.69 13.04 -9.73
CA GLN A 40 -14.07 11.76 -10.03
C GLN A 40 -12.91 11.92 -11.03
N CYS A 41 -11.74 11.39 -10.67
CA CYS A 41 -10.53 11.40 -11.47
C CYS A 41 -10.27 10.02 -12.10
N ARG A 42 -9.44 10.00 -13.15
CA ARG A 42 -8.95 8.80 -13.82
C ARG A 42 -7.43 8.88 -13.94
N VAL A 43 -6.74 7.77 -13.71
CA VAL A 43 -5.31 7.63 -14.04
C VAL A 43 -5.16 7.56 -15.55
N ILE A 44 -4.43 8.50 -16.14
CA ILE A 44 -4.24 8.59 -17.60
C ILE A 44 -2.85 8.17 -18.05
N ALA A 45 -1.84 8.24 -17.17
CA ALA A 45 -0.46 7.86 -17.47
C ALA A 45 0.31 7.57 -16.18
N CYS A 46 1.31 6.69 -16.28
CA CYS A 46 2.40 6.57 -15.32
C CYS A 46 3.63 7.21 -15.96
N ILE A 47 4.33 8.08 -15.22
CA ILE A 47 5.52 8.78 -15.72
C ILE A 47 6.72 8.22 -14.98
N ASP A 48 7.54 7.43 -15.68
CA ASP A 48 8.69 6.75 -15.08
C ASP A 48 10.04 7.38 -15.45
N GLU A 49 10.06 8.28 -16.45
CA GLU A 49 11.29 8.95 -16.92
C GLU A 49 11.75 10.03 -15.92
N PRO A 50 12.93 9.89 -15.28
CA PRO A 50 13.36 10.80 -14.22
C PRO A 50 13.52 12.25 -14.66
N ALA A 51 13.92 12.51 -15.92
CA ALA A 51 14.03 13.87 -16.44
C ALA A 51 12.66 14.57 -16.51
N VAL A 52 11.61 13.83 -16.92
CA VAL A 52 10.24 14.34 -17.01
C VAL A 52 9.66 14.61 -15.63
N ILE A 53 9.83 13.67 -14.70
CA ILE A 53 9.40 13.82 -13.30
C ILE A 53 10.00 15.10 -12.70
N ARG A 54 11.32 15.28 -12.80
CA ARG A 54 12.01 16.47 -12.28
C ARG A 54 11.52 17.78 -12.91
N LYS A 55 11.22 17.78 -14.21
CA LYS A 55 10.69 18.96 -14.91
C LYS A 55 9.32 19.36 -14.37
N ILE A 56 8.41 18.39 -14.20
CA ILE A 56 7.05 18.63 -13.68
C ILE A 56 7.11 19.12 -12.23
N LEU A 57 7.84 18.42 -11.36
CA LEU A 57 7.94 18.80 -9.94
C LEU A 57 8.50 20.21 -9.75
N ARG A 58 9.53 20.57 -10.52
CA ARG A 58 10.10 21.93 -10.49
C ARG A 58 9.09 23.00 -10.93
N HIS A 59 8.32 22.72 -11.97
CA HIS A 59 7.29 23.64 -12.45
C HIS A 59 6.20 23.87 -11.39
N LEU A 60 5.85 22.83 -10.62
CA LEU A 60 4.88 22.90 -9.53
C LEU A 60 5.47 23.45 -8.22
N GLY A 61 6.77 23.76 -8.16
CA GLY A 61 7.45 24.19 -6.93
C GLY A 61 7.59 23.09 -5.86
N LEU A 62 7.51 21.82 -6.26
CA LEU A 62 7.63 20.66 -5.37
C LEU A 62 9.08 20.17 -5.25
N PRO A 63 9.44 19.48 -4.15
CA PRO A 63 10.76 18.86 -4.00
C PRO A 63 11.05 17.87 -5.12
N THR A 64 12.21 17.99 -5.77
CA THR A 64 12.65 17.09 -6.86
C THR A 64 13.46 15.90 -6.39
N GLN A 65 13.89 15.89 -5.12
CA GLN A 65 14.55 14.76 -4.50
C GLN A 65 13.53 13.96 -3.70
N GLY A 66 13.61 12.63 -3.80
CA GLY A 66 12.75 11.72 -3.04
C GLY A 66 13.06 11.77 -1.54
N ALA A 67 12.15 11.21 -0.74
CA ALA A 67 12.38 11.05 0.69
C ALA A 67 13.59 10.13 0.94
N THR A 68 14.41 10.48 1.93
CA THR A 68 15.48 9.61 2.41
C THR A 68 14.87 8.36 3.03
N LEU A 69 15.14 7.20 2.43
CA LEU A 69 14.69 5.92 2.98
C LEU A 69 15.53 5.58 4.21
N HIS A 70 14.88 5.50 5.37
CA HIS A 70 15.50 4.95 6.57
C HIS A 70 15.41 3.42 6.58
N PRO A 71 16.40 2.72 7.16
CA PRO A 71 16.31 1.30 7.41
C PRO A 71 15.05 0.96 8.21
N ALA A 72 14.47 -0.22 7.95
CA ALA A 72 13.33 -0.70 8.74
C ALA A 72 13.73 -0.77 10.22
N ARG A 73 12.89 -0.20 11.09
CA ARG A 73 13.10 -0.29 12.53
C ARG A 73 12.91 -1.75 12.97
N GLY A 74 13.82 -2.24 13.82
CA GLY A 74 13.63 -3.52 14.51
C GLY A 74 12.35 -3.52 15.35
N PRO A 75 11.83 -4.71 15.70
CA PRO A 75 10.71 -4.79 16.64
C PRO A 75 11.05 -4.05 17.94
N PRO A 76 10.06 -3.45 18.63
CA PRO A 76 10.28 -2.92 19.96
C PRO A 76 10.83 -4.04 20.86
N ASP A 77 11.72 -3.68 21.79
CA ASP A 77 12.30 -4.63 22.73
C ASP A 77 11.15 -5.26 23.53
N ARG A 78 10.86 -6.52 23.20
CA ARG A 78 9.78 -7.25 23.83
C ARG A 78 10.35 -7.75 25.15
N GLN A 79 10.26 -6.92 26.19
CA GLN A 79 10.34 -7.40 27.56
C GLN A 79 9.22 -8.46 27.67
N LEU A 80 9.59 -9.73 27.51
CA LEU A 80 8.68 -10.86 27.67
C LEU A 80 8.48 -11.02 29.17
N ASP A 81 7.60 -10.19 29.72
CA ASP A 81 7.09 -10.28 31.09
C ASP A 81 6.17 -11.50 31.22
N PHE A 82 6.69 -12.69 30.98
CA PHE A 82 6.09 -13.92 31.47
C PHE A 82 6.94 -14.36 32.64
N VAL A 83 6.67 -13.76 33.81
CA VAL A 83 7.11 -14.35 35.07
C VAL A 83 6.30 -15.64 35.22
N ASP A 84 7.01 -16.75 35.24
CA ASP A 84 6.49 -18.09 35.47
C ASP A 84 5.58 -18.11 36.71
N VAL A 85 4.30 -18.42 36.50
CA VAL A 85 3.42 -18.91 37.58
C VAL A 85 3.71 -20.41 37.71
N VAL A 86 4.63 -20.74 38.61
CA VAL A 86 4.74 -22.07 39.24
C VAL A 86 4.56 -21.89 40.73
#